data_AF-A0A7J7R3N6-F1
#
_entry.id   AF-A0A7J7R3N6-F1
#
_cell.length_a   1.000
_cell.length_b   1.000
_cell.length_c   1.000
_cell.angle_alpha   90.00
_cell.angle_beta   90.00
_cell.angle_gamma   90.00
#
_symmetry.space_group_name_H-M   'P 1'
#
loop_
_entity.id
_entity.type
_entity.pdbx_description
1 polymer ?
#
loop_
_entity_poly.entity_id
_entity_poly.type
_entity_poly.pdbx_seq_one_letter_code
_entity_poly.pdbx_strand_id
1 'polypeptide(L)'
;MAASRWPLVIDPSGQAATFLRYQDTNYVDTVNPDHMQPERIRLALLGALRYGKPLVFDLREVDLFPAVQRQLEAVQQGLAQELLSRRLLEQDRYLSLLRPTDGPEYGPTQFQESRLAQFRLFFVTQVRWPPAEQLQVLLPVQVQLPSGGL
;
A
#
# COMPACT_ATOMS: atom_id res chain seq x y z
N MET A 1 1.92 -13.81 -18.26
CA MET A 1 2.29 -14.19 -16.88
C MET A 1 1.46 -13.34 -15.94
N ALA A 2 0.67 -13.92 -15.04
CA ALA A 2 -0.07 -13.13 -14.07
C ALA A 2 0.92 -12.36 -13.18
N ALA A 3 0.73 -11.05 -13.05
CA ALA A 3 1.50 -10.26 -12.08
C ALA A 3 1.30 -10.86 -10.68
N SER A 4 2.38 -10.97 -9.89
CA SER A 4 2.26 -11.52 -8.53
C SER A 4 1.35 -10.64 -7.68
N ARG A 5 0.52 -11.24 -6.82
CA ARG A 5 -0.32 -10.48 -5.87
C ARG A 5 0.58 -9.71 -4.88
N TRP A 6 0.09 -8.59 -4.37
CA TRP A 6 0.82 -7.84 -3.34
C TRP A 6 0.84 -8.61 -2.01
N PRO A 7 1.92 -8.52 -1.22
CA PRO A 7 2.04 -9.22 0.05
C PRO A 7 1.05 -8.70 1.11
N LEU A 8 0.42 -9.64 1.81
CA LEU A 8 -0.20 -9.46 3.11
C LEU A 8 0.73 -10.06 4.17
N VAL A 9 1.44 -9.21 4.88
CA VAL A 9 2.31 -9.59 6.00
C VAL A 9 1.44 -9.87 7.21
N ILE A 10 1.35 -11.13 7.59
CA ILE A 10 0.63 -11.61 8.77
C ILE A 10 1.64 -11.72 9.91
N ASP A 11 1.59 -10.77 10.82
CA ASP A 11 2.49 -10.65 11.96
C ASP A 11 1.74 -10.28 13.24
N PRO A 12 1.23 -11.27 13.99
CA PRO A 12 0.58 -11.04 15.28
C PRO A 12 1.46 -10.37 16.34
N SER A 13 2.78 -10.29 16.14
CA SER A 13 3.69 -9.63 17.09
C SER A 13 3.80 -8.12 16.89
N GLY A 14 3.40 -7.62 15.71
CA GLY A 14 3.54 -6.22 15.33
C GLY A 14 4.99 -5.76 15.05
N GLN A 15 5.98 -6.66 15.11
CA GLN A 15 7.39 -6.34 14.87
C GLN A 15 7.65 -5.92 13.41
N ALA A 16 7.03 -6.56 12.44
CA ALA A 16 7.13 -6.21 11.02
C ALA A 16 6.50 -4.86 10.73
N ALA A 17 5.33 -4.56 11.33
CA ALA A 17 4.70 -3.24 11.23
C ALA A 17 5.62 -2.14 11.78
N THR A 18 6.24 -2.40 12.94
CA THR A 18 7.23 -1.51 13.57
C THR A 18 8.45 -1.33 12.68
N PHE A 19 9.04 -2.42 12.20
CA PHE A 19 10.19 -2.39 11.30
C PHE A 19 9.92 -1.55 10.05
N LEU A 20 8.80 -1.81 9.36
CA LEU A 20 8.41 -1.09 8.14
C LEU A 20 8.16 0.40 8.39
N ARG A 21 7.62 0.76 9.57
CA ARG A 21 7.41 2.16 9.95
C ARG A 21 8.71 2.94 10.12
N TYR A 22 9.79 2.27 10.53
CA TYR A 22 11.12 2.87 10.63
C TYR A 22 11.95 2.73 9.35
N GLN A 23 11.47 1.98 8.35
CA GLN A 23 12.02 2.03 7.00
C GLN A 23 11.52 3.28 6.27
N ASP A 24 12.20 3.66 5.19
CA ASP A 24 11.79 4.78 4.32
C ASP A 24 10.54 4.42 3.50
N THR A 25 9.39 4.39 4.15
CA THR A 25 8.09 4.01 3.58
C THR A 25 7.10 5.15 3.64
N ASN A 26 6.13 5.12 2.72
CA ASN A 26 4.90 5.88 2.89
C ASN A 26 3.93 5.01 3.69
N TYR A 27 3.79 5.31 4.97
CA TYR A 27 3.08 4.47 5.93
C TYR A 27 1.68 5.02 6.24
N VAL A 28 0.66 4.23 5.97
CA VAL A 28 -0.75 4.53 6.24
C VAL A 28 -1.22 3.63 7.37
N ASP A 29 -1.31 4.20 8.57
CA ASP A 29 -2.04 3.60 9.69
C ASP A 29 -3.54 3.66 9.42
N THR A 30 -4.17 2.52 9.15
CA THR A 30 -5.57 2.49 8.68
C THR A 30 -6.60 2.70 9.79
N VAL A 31 -6.21 2.59 11.07
CA VAL A 31 -7.12 2.96 12.17
C VAL A 31 -7.15 4.47 12.39
N ASN A 32 -6.16 5.21 11.87
CA ASN A 32 -6.13 6.66 11.95
C ASN A 32 -7.03 7.25 10.84
N PRO A 33 -8.16 7.89 11.18
CA PRO A 33 -9.07 8.48 10.19
C PRO A 33 -8.40 9.59 9.37
N ASP A 34 -7.42 10.31 9.92
CA ASP A 34 -6.70 11.33 9.18
C ASP A 34 -5.85 10.74 8.06
N HIS A 35 -5.23 9.59 8.30
CA HIS A 35 -4.47 8.88 7.26
C HIS A 35 -5.39 8.28 6.19
N MET A 36 -6.60 7.88 6.58
CA MET A 36 -7.59 7.24 5.70
C MET A 36 -8.43 8.23 4.89
N GLN A 37 -8.19 9.54 5.00
CA GLN A 37 -8.80 10.50 4.09
C GLN A 37 -8.36 10.20 2.65
N PRO A 38 -9.27 10.21 1.65
CA PRO A 38 -8.93 9.90 0.26
C PRO A 38 -7.72 10.68 -0.24
N GLU A 39 -7.67 11.96 0.09
CA GLU A 39 -6.57 12.82 -0.34
C GLU A 39 -5.22 12.43 0.24
N ARG A 40 -5.20 11.97 1.50
CA ARG A 40 -3.98 11.52 2.16
C ARG A 40 -3.50 10.21 1.56
N ILE A 41 -4.41 9.30 1.24
CA ILE A 41 -4.09 8.05 0.51
C ILE A 41 -3.54 8.36 -0.88
N ARG A 42 -4.17 9.28 -1.63
CA ARG A 42 -3.72 9.68 -2.96
C ARG A 42 -2.28 10.22 -2.93
N LEU A 43 -1.99 11.14 -2.01
CA LEU A 43 -0.65 11.71 -1.87
C LEU A 43 0.38 10.68 -1.37
N ALA A 44 -0.01 9.78 -0.46
CA ALA A 44 0.85 8.67 -0.03
C ALA A 44 1.20 7.75 -1.22
N LEU A 45 0.23 7.44 -2.09
CA LEU A 45 0.46 6.65 -3.29
C LEU A 45 1.34 7.38 -4.30
N LEU A 46 1.06 8.65 -4.62
CA LEU A 46 1.88 9.45 -5.53
C LEU A 46 3.32 9.62 -5.03
N GLY A 47 3.50 9.88 -3.73
CA GLY A 47 4.82 9.95 -3.13
C GLY A 47 5.59 8.63 -3.25
N ALA A 48 4.91 7.51 -3.02
CA ALA A 48 5.53 6.19 -3.10
C ALA A 48 5.96 5.86 -4.54
N LEU A 49 5.10 6.15 -5.52
CA LEU A 49 5.39 5.98 -6.94
C LEU A 49 6.55 6.85 -7.41
N ARG A 50 6.51 8.15 -7.08
CA ARG A 50 7.52 9.12 -7.49
C ARG A 50 8.92 8.79 -6.97
N TYR A 51 8.99 8.39 -5.70
CA TYR A 51 10.25 8.11 -5.04
C TYR A 51 10.66 6.63 -5.08
N GLY A 52 9.81 5.74 -5.62
CA GLY A 52 10.05 4.30 -5.64
C GLY A 52 10.03 3.66 -4.25
N LYS A 53 9.36 4.30 -3.29
CA LYS A 53 9.28 3.85 -1.89
C LYS A 53 8.16 2.83 -1.73
N PRO A 54 8.24 1.94 -0.71
CA PRO A 54 7.11 1.12 -0.35
C PRO A 54 5.94 1.97 0.17
N LEU A 55 4.73 1.67 -0.29
CA LEU A 55 3.48 2.09 0.35
C LEU A 55 3.03 0.95 1.28
N VAL A 56 2.75 1.28 2.54
CA VAL A 56 2.32 0.30 3.55
C VAL A 56 0.95 0.70 4.08
N PHE A 57 -0.02 -0.21 4.03
CA PHE A 57 -1.27 -0.11 4.79
C PHE A 57 -1.18 -1.02 6.01
N ASP A 58 -1.10 -0.44 7.21
CA ASP A 58 -1.16 -1.19 8.47
C ASP A 58 -2.63 -1.35 8.89
N LEU A 59 -3.14 -2.57 8.75
CA LEU A 59 -4.49 -2.98 9.11
C LEU A 59 -4.65 -3.22 10.62
N ARG A 60 -3.55 -3.22 11.38
CA ARG A 60 -3.55 -3.45 12.83
C ARG A 60 -4.23 -4.79 13.16
N GLU A 61 -5.02 -4.82 14.23
CA GLU A 61 -5.72 -6.00 14.77
C GLU A 61 -7.12 -6.20 14.17
N VAL A 62 -7.52 -5.42 13.16
CA VAL A 62 -8.88 -5.44 12.59
C VAL A 62 -8.80 -5.62 11.07
N ASP A 63 -9.79 -6.27 10.46
CA ASP A 63 -9.88 -6.29 9.00
C ASP A 63 -10.40 -4.95 8.46
N LEU A 64 -9.48 -4.06 8.14
CA LEU A 64 -9.75 -2.77 7.48
C LEU A 64 -9.47 -2.81 5.97
N PHE A 65 -9.22 -3.98 5.39
CA PHE A 65 -8.95 -4.11 3.96
C PHE A 65 -10.11 -3.59 3.09
N PRO A 66 -11.39 -3.90 3.38
CA PRO A 66 -12.52 -3.33 2.64
C PRO A 66 -12.61 -1.80 2.77
N ALA A 67 -12.20 -1.25 3.91
CA ALA A 67 -12.18 0.21 4.11
C ALA A 67 -11.10 0.87 3.24
N VAL A 68 -9.91 0.26 3.15
CA VAL A 68 -8.84 0.72 2.24
C VAL A 68 -9.31 0.71 0.79
N GLN A 69 -9.96 -0.38 0.35
CA GLN A 69 -10.51 -0.45 -1.01
C GLN A 69 -11.53 0.66 -1.27
N ARG A 70 -12.47 0.89 -0.35
CA ARG A 70 -13.45 1.99 -0.47
C ARG A 70 -12.79 3.36 -0.56
N GLN A 71 -11.74 3.61 0.22
CA GLN A 71 -11.04 4.90 0.15
C GLN A 71 -10.26 5.07 -1.15
N LEU A 72 -9.67 4.01 -1.68
CA LEU A 72 -9.06 4.02 -3.02
C LEU A 72 -10.11 4.35 -4.09
N GLU A 73 -11.29 3.73 -4.04
CA GLU A 73 -12.40 4.05 -4.96
C GLU A 73 -12.89 5.50 -4.80
N ALA A 74 -12.85 6.06 -3.58
CA ALA A 74 -13.19 7.46 -3.33
C ALA A 74 -12.13 8.44 -3.86
N VAL A 75 -10.88 8.01 -4.04
CA VAL A 75 -9.85 8.80 -4.74
C VAL A 75 -10.14 8.88 -6.23
N GLN A 76 -10.39 7.73 -6.83
CA GLN A 76 -10.74 7.61 -8.24
C GLN A 76 -11.43 6.26 -8.46
N GLN A 77 -12.54 6.26 -9.20
CA GLN A 77 -13.25 5.03 -9.54
C GLN A 77 -12.32 4.03 -10.26
N GLY A 78 -12.32 2.78 -9.79
CA GLY A 78 -11.50 1.68 -10.28
C GLY A 78 -10.06 1.65 -9.75
N LEU A 79 -9.66 2.61 -8.92
CA LEU A 79 -8.28 2.68 -8.43
C LEU A 79 -7.86 1.48 -7.60
N ALA A 80 -8.77 0.91 -6.79
CA ALA A 80 -8.42 -0.26 -5.98
C ALA A 80 -8.03 -1.43 -6.90
N GLN A 81 -8.82 -1.68 -7.94
CA GLN A 81 -8.55 -2.73 -8.91
C GLN A 81 -7.26 -2.47 -9.69
N GLU A 82 -7.04 -1.26 -10.20
CA GLU A 82 -5.83 -0.91 -10.98
C GLU A 82 -4.57 -1.02 -10.12
N LEU A 83 -4.62 -0.61 -8.85
CA LEU A 83 -3.49 -0.74 -7.91
C LEU A 83 -3.22 -2.21 -7.56
N LEU A 84 -4.26 -2.96 -7.17
CA LEU A 84 -4.13 -4.36 -6.73
C LEU A 84 -3.70 -5.30 -7.87
N SER A 85 -4.16 -5.03 -9.10
CA SER A 85 -3.74 -5.75 -10.31
C SER A 85 -2.42 -5.25 -10.90
N ARG A 86 -1.83 -4.20 -10.32
CA ARG A 86 -0.62 -3.49 -10.79
C ARG A 86 -0.76 -2.72 -12.11
N ARG A 87 -1.94 -2.71 -12.72
CA ARG A 87 -2.23 -1.96 -13.95
C ARG A 87 -2.01 -0.46 -13.81
N LEU A 88 -2.11 0.09 -12.59
CA LEU A 88 -1.78 1.48 -12.32
C LEU A 88 -0.35 1.87 -12.75
N LEU A 89 0.58 0.90 -12.76
CA LEU A 89 1.98 1.11 -13.15
C LEU A 89 2.21 1.03 -14.67
N GLU A 90 1.21 0.59 -15.43
CA GLU A 90 1.30 0.42 -16.88
C GLU A 90 0.94 1.72 -17.59
N GLN A 91 1.64 2.04 -18.69
CA GLN A 91 1.26 3.10 -19.64
C GLN A 91 0.92 4.44 -18.97
N ASP A 92 1.68 4.81 -17.94
CA ASP A 92 1.51 6.05 -17.19
C ASP A 92 0.12 6.28 -16.58
N ARG A 93 -0.65 5.21 -16.33
CA ARG A 93 -1.99 5.28 -15.74
C ARG A 93 -2.01 6.01 -14.40
N TYR A 94 -0.94 5.93 -13.62
CA TYR A 94 -0.78 6.67 -12.37
C TYR A 94 -0.85 8.20 -12.54
N LEU A 95 -0.59 8.75 -13.72
CA LEU A 95 -0.70 10.20 -13.97
C LEU A 95 -2.13 10.71 -13.82
N SER A 96 -3.15 9.85 -13.92
CA SER A 96 -4.55 10.25 -13.68
C SER A 96 -4.80 10.69 -12.23
N LEU A 97 -3.91 10.33 -11.30
CA LEU A 97 -4.00 10.71 -9.89
C LEU A 97 -3.48 12.12 -9.61
N LEU A 98 -2.77 12.73 -10.57
CA LEU A 98 -2.23 14.07 -10.43
C LEU A 98 -3.33 15.12 -10.44
N ARG A 99 -3.14 16.17 -9.65
CA ARG A 99 -4.02 17.34 -9.61
C ARG A 99 -3.22 18.61 -9.89
N PRO A 100 -3.85 19.65 -10.49
CA PRO A 100 -3.18 20.92 -10.75
C PRO A 100 -2.60 21.59 -9.49
N THR A 101 -3.14 21.27 -8.31
CA THR A 101 -2.75 21.85 -7.01
C THR A 101 -1.59 21.12 -6.32
N ASP A 102 -1.08 20.02 -6.88
CA ASP A 102 -0.06 19.18 -6.22
C ASP A 102 1.34 19.83 -6.17
N GLY A 103 1.55 20.91 -6.91
CA GLY A 103 2.85 21.57 -7.01
C GLY A 103 3.77 20.96 -8.06
N PRO A 104 4.85 21.68 -8.42
CA PRO A 104 5.75 21.30 -9.51
C PRO A 104 6.47 19.97 -9.26
N GLU A 105 6.61 19.58 -8.00
CA GLU A 105 7.28 18.35 -7.62
C GLU A 105 6.48 17.10 -8.03
N TYR A 106 5.17 17.19 -8.24
CA TYR A 106 4.36 16.10 -8.79
C TYR A 106 4.06 16.29 -10.28
N GLY A 107 4.86 17.08 -10.99
CA GLY A 107 4.76 17.20 -12.45
C GLY A 107 4.94 15.83 -13.15
N PRO A 108 4.32 15.60 -14.32
CA PRO A 108 4.37 14.30 -15.01
C PRO A 108 5.80 13.79 -15.28
N THR A 109 6.76 14.70 -15.50
CA THR A 109 8.17 14.37 -15.76
C THR A 109 8.97 14.03 -14.49
N GLN A 110 8.36 14.12 -13.31
CA GLN A 110 9.01 13.86 -12.02
C GLN A 110 8.97 12.38 -11.61
N PHE A 111 8.27 11.54 -12.40
CA PHE A 111 8.17 10.10 -12.19
C PHE A 111 9.18 9.37 -13.07
N GLN A 112 10.17 8.74 -12.46
CA GLN A 112 11.24 8.03 -13.18
C GLN A 112 10.89 6.55 -13.29
N GLU A 113 11.02 5.95 -14.47
CA GLU A 113 10.75 4.53 -14.71
C GLU A 113 11.52 3.61 -13.75
N SER A 114 12.79 3.94 -13.48
CA SER A 114 13.64 3.18 -12.55
C SER A 114 13.09 3.16 -11.11
N ARG A 115 12.44 4.25 -10.67
CA ARG A 115 11.80 4.35 -9.34
C ARG A 115 10.43 3.68 -9.34
N LEU A 116 9.65 3.84 -10.40
CA LEU A 116 8.38 3.14 -10.56
C LEU A 116 8.58 1.62 -10.50
N ALA A 117 9.65 1.09 -11.09
CA ALA A 117 10.01 -0.33 -11.00
C ALA A 117 10.36 -0.79 -9.56
N GLN A 118 10.77 0.13 -8.69
CA GLN A 118 11.08 -0.14 -7.28
C GLN A 118 9.86 -0.06 -6.36
N PHE A 119 8.77 0.60 -6.79
CA PHE A 119 7.55 0.71 -6.00
C PHE A 119 7.06 -0.67 -5.53
N ARG A 120 6.69 -0.74 -4.24
CA ARG A 120 6.08 -1.93 -3.63
C ARG A 120 4.88 -1.51 -2.81
N LEU A 121 3.86 -2.35 -2.80
CA LEU A 121 2.71 -2.21 -1.92
C LEU A 121 2.73 -3.36 -0.90
N PHE A 122 2.59 -3.03 0.38
CA PHE A 122 2.44 -3.98 1.47
C PHE A 122 1.15 -3.72 2.23
N PHE A 123 0.46 -4.79 2.58
CA PHE A 123 -0.53 -4.79 3.64
C PHE A 123 0.07 -5.52 4.83
N VAL A 124 -0.10 -4.98 6.03
CA VAL A 124 0.38 -5.61 7.26
C VAL A 124 -0.81 -5.78 8.21
N THR A 125 -0.88 -6.93 8.88
CA THR A 125 -1.94 -7.20 9.85
C THR A 125 -1.42 -8.02 11.02
N GLN A 126 -1.96 -7.74 12.21
CA GLN A 126 -1.75 -8.52 13.42
C GLN A 126 -2.81 -9.62 13.59
N VAL A 127 -3.83 -9.65 12.72
CA VAL A 127 -4.84 -10.72 12.69
C VAL A 127 -4.17 -12.01 12.22
N ARG A 128 -4.11 -13.02 13.10
CA ARG A 128 -3.47 -14.32 12.81
C ARG A 128 -4.12 -15.06 11.63
N TRP A 129 -5.43 -14.91 11.47
CA TRP A 129 -6.21 -15.59 10.44
C TRP A 129 -7.04 -14.57 9.66
N PRO A 130 -6.44 -13.89 8.66
CA PRO A 130 -7.16 -12.92 7.87
C PRO A 130 -8.30 -13.55 7.05
N PRO A 131 -9.36 -12.79 6.72
CA PRO A 131 -10.50 -13.32 5.97
C PRO A 131 -10.11 -13.88 4.59
N ALA A 132 -10.83 -14.92 4.15
CA ALA A 132 -10.52 -15.62 2.90
C ALA A 132 -10.53 -14.70 1.68
N GLU A 133 -11.44 -13.72 1.63
CA GLU A 133 -11.52 -12.72 0.56
C GLU A 133 -10.21 -11.93 0.42
N GLN A 134 -9.64 -11.50 1.54
CA GLN A 134 -8.35 -10.83 1.57
C GLN A 134 -7.23 -11.76 1.06
N LEU A 135 -7.25 -13.03 1.46
CA LEU A 135 -6.28 -14.05 1.05
C LEU A 135 -6.42 -14.47 -0.43
N GLN A 136 -7.55 -14.19 -1.08
CA GLN A 136 -7.73 -14.38 -2.53
C GLN A 136 -7.12 -13.23 -3.34
N VAL A 137 -7.10 -12.02 -2.78
CA VAL A 137 -6.58 -10.81 -3.45
C VAL A 137 -5.10 -10.58 -3.16
N LEU A 138 -4.64 -10.90 -1.95
CA LEU A 138 -3.27 -10.67 -1.49
C LEU A 138 -2.51 -11.99 -1.31
N LEU A 139 -1.17 -11.92 -1.41
CA LEU A 139 -0.29 -13.04 -1.16
C LEU A 139 0.05 -13.11 0.35
N PRO A 140 -0.42 -14.12 1.10
CA PRO A 140 -0.08 -14.23 2.52
C PRO A 140 1.41 -14.50 2.73
N VAL A 141 2.03 -13.74 3.64
CA VAL A 141 3.41 -13.90 4.09
C VAL A 141 3.36 -13.94 5.62
N GLN A 142 3.66 -15.09 6.23
CA GLN A 142 3.66 -15.22 7.69
C GLN A 142 5.03 -14.86 8.27
N VAL A 143 5.04 -14.02 9.30
CA VAL A 143 6.24 -13.74 10.09
C VAL A 143 6.41 -14.85 11.13
N GLN A 144 7.58 -15.49 11.10
CA GLN A 144 7.99 -16.46 12.11
C GLN A 144 9.01 -15.81 13.04
N LEU A 145 8.66 -15.70 14.31
CA LEU A 145 9.64 -15.33 15.33
C LEU A 145 10.47 -16.57 15.69
N PRO A 146 11.79 -16.44 15.86
CA PRO A 146 12.61 -17.54 16.33
C PRO A 146 12.10 -18.02 17.69
N SER A 147 11.94 -19.34 17.83
CA SER A 147 11.59 -19.97 19.10
C SER A 147 12.82 -19.96 20.00
N GLY A 148 12.94 -18.95 20.87
CA GLY A 148 14.02 -18.86 21.86
C GLY A 148 14.87 -17.62 21.69
N GLY A 149 14.71 -16.69 22.62
CA GLY A 149 15.46 -15.44 22.68
C GLY A 149 15.14 -14.63 23.93
N LEU A 150 15.01 -15.30 25.08
CA LEU A 150 15.28 -14.85 26.44
C LEU A 150 15.47 -16.11 27.31
#